data_AF-A0AA35WAP1-F1
#
_entry.id   AF-A0AA35WAP1-F1
#
_cell.length_a   1.000
_cell.length_b   1.000
_cell.length_c   1.000
_cell.angle_alpha   90.00
_cell.angle_beta   90.00
_cell.angle_gamma   90.00
#
_symmetry.space_group_name_H-M   'P 1'
#
loop_
_entity.id
_entity.type
_entity.pdbx_description
1 polymer ?
#
loop_
_entity_poly.entity_id
_entity_poly.type
_entity_poly.pdbx_seq_one_letter_code
_entity_poly.pdbx_strand_id
1 'polypeptide(L)'
;MRKRRGEKKTRDKRSVKETAQIDEEQQWTPSLGSWAIALAIGACLLHGMHLAALFENDRFFSHLSPLERELSFRTEMGLYYSYYKRIVESPSLLGGVASILHDNLTEYPDTINTLQRFNLYPEVCLSVMFRQYRWCLDLLGMSGMKCFSITRGDGSKVEACNGMGDHMYFYVHMIFGLNGLLASGIALLGTFVSGSVWGGVLSVTTFFYNHGQVSFTMYTTSLASKHESMRHTRLCKISSTFMFRYYACIIIICKTCSIQMAW
;
A
#
# COMPACT_ATOMS: atom_id res chain seq x y z
N MET A 1 -34.90 11.08 41.58
CA MET A 1 -33.65 10.43 41.10
C MET A 1 -33.81 8.96 40.67
N ARG A 2 -34.68 8.14 41.28
CA ARG A 2 -34.85 6.70 40.91
C ARG A 2 -35.49 6.46 39.53
N LYS A 3 -36.43 7.30 39.08
CA LYS A 3 -37.16 7.12 37.79
C LYS A 3 -36.23 7.16 36.57
N ARG A 4 -35.26 8.09 36.55
CA ARG A 4 -34.23 8.19 35.49
C ARG A 4 -33.27 6.99 35.44
N ARG A 5 -33.02 6.32 36.57
CA ARG A 5 -32.19 5.10 36.63
C ARG A 5 -32.91 3.90 35.99
N GLY A 6 -34.24 3.85 36.11
CA GLY A 6 -35.07 2.83 35.47
C GLY A 6 -35.04 2.95 33.95
N GLU A 7 -35.35 4.11 33.39
CA GLU A 7 -35.34 4.36 31.95
C GLU A 7 -33.98 4.13 31.30
N LYS A 8 -32.89 4.52 31.99
CA LYS A 8 -31.53 4.28 31.49
C LYS A 8 -31.23 2.78 31.38
N LYS A 9 -31.68 1.98 32.35
CA LYS A 9 -31.51 0.52 32.37
C LYS A 9 -32.34 -0.19 31.30
N THR A 10 -33.53 0.31 30.96
CA THR A 10 -34.37 -0.24 29.89
C THR A 10 -33.81 0.10 28.51
N ARG A 11 -33.27 1.32 28.33
CA ARG A 11 -32.64 1.75 27.08
C ARG A 11 -31.37 0.96 26.77
N ASP A 12 -30.54 0.72 27.79
CA ASP A 12 -29.32 -0.10 27.70
C ASP A 12 -29.65 -1.56 27.34
N LYS A 13 -30.71 -2.13 27.95
CA LYS A 13 -31.19 -3.48 27.61
C LYS A 13 -31.73 -3.58 26.18
N ARG A 14 -32.37 -2.52 25.67
CA ARG A 14 -32.90 -2.49 24.30
C ARG A 14 -31.78 -2.38 23.28
N SER A 15 -30.78 -1.51 23.51
CA SER A 15 -29.62 -1.40 22.62
C SER A 15 -28.76 -2.66 22.62
N VAL A 16 -28.57 -3.31 23.79
CA VAL A 16 -27.85 -4.60 23.86
C VAL A 16 -28.61 -5.70 23.11
N LYS A 17 -29.95 -5.72 23.18
CA LYS A 17 -30.76 -6.70 22.45
C LYS A 17 -30.73 -6.48 20.93
N GLU A 18 -30.77 -5.22 20.51
CA GLU A 18 -30.71 -4.82 19.10
C GLU A 18 -29.32 -5.12 18.50
N THR A 19 -28.25 -4.89 19.27
CA THR A 19 -26.87 -5.25 18.87
C THR A 19 -26.70 -6.77 18.78
N ALA A 20 -27.25 -7.53 19.75
CA ALA A 20 -27.20 -8.99 19.74
C ALA A 20 -28.02 -9.61 18.60
N GLN A 21 -29.13 -8.99 18.19
CA GLN A 21 -29.91 -9.44 17.04
C GLN A 21 -29.20 -9.18 15.70
N ILE A 22 -28.46 -8.07 15.57
CA ILE A 22 -27.63 -7.78 14.38
C ILE A 22 -26.49 -8.80 14.25
N ASP A 23 -25.88 -9.21 15.36
CA ASP A 23 -24.79 -10.20 15.34
C ASP A 23 -25.29 -11.63 14.98
N GLU A 24 -26.55 -11.98 15.27
CA GLU A 24 -27.12 -13.33 15.05
C GLU A 24 -27.66 -13.55 13.62
N GLU A 25 -28.11 -12.48 12.94
CA GLU A 25 -28.57 -12.54 11.53
C GLU A 25 -27.40 -12.44 10.52
N GLN A 26 -26.23 -11.99 10.99
CA GLN A 26 -25.00 -11.79 10.22
C GLN A 26 -24.17 -13.09 10.06
N GLN A 27 -24.82 -14.22 9.83
CA GLN A 27 -24.14 -15.50 9.56
C GLN A 27 -23.80 -15.58 8.06
N TRP A 28 -22.52 -15.42 7.71
CA TRP A 28 -22.06 -15.57 6.32
C TRP A 28 -22.37 -16.97 5.78
N THR A 29 -23.17 -17.05 4.73
CA THR A 29 -23.26 -18.29 3.96
C THR A 29 -21.94 -18.52 3.22
N PRO A 30 -21.46 -19.76 3.10
CA PRO A 30 -20.18 -20.05 2.47
C PRO A 30 -20.12 -19.57 1.01
N SER A 31 -21.26 -19.58 0.30
CA SER A 31 -21.37 -19.04 -1.06
C SER A 31 -21.20 -17.53 -1.11
N LEU A 32 -21.81 -16.77 -0.19
CA LEU A 32 -21.67 -15.31 -0.10
C LEU A 32 -20.22 -14.91 0.19
N GLY A 33 -19.54 -15.65 1.06
CA GLY A 33 -18.13 -15.44 1.38
C GLY A 33 -17.22 -15.59 0.16
N SER A 34 -17.42 -16.63 -0.65
CA SER A 34 -16.66 -16.84 -1.89
C SER A 34 -16.85 -15.70 -2.89
N TRP A 35 -18.09 -15.25 -3.11
CA TRP A 35 -18.37 -14.13 -4.01
C TRP A 35 -17.79 -12.80 -3.51
N ALA A 36 -17.85 -12.55 -2.20
CA ALA A 36 -17.24 -11.36 -1.61
C ALA A 36 -15.72 -11.35 -1.76
N ILE A 37 -15.05 -12.50 -1.58
CA ILE A 37 -13.60 -12.61 -1.81
C ILE A 37 -13.26 -12.42 -3.30
N ALA A 38 -14.02 -13.03 -4.21
CA ALA A 38 -13.82 -12.85 -5.64
C ALA A 38 -13.98 -11.38 -6.06
N LEU A 39 -15.01 -10.71 -5.56
CA LEU A 39 -15.23 -9.28 -5.76
C LEU A 39 -14.07 -8.44 -5.19
N ALA A 40 -13.59 -8.78 -3.99
CA ALA A 40 -12.48 -8.08 -3.35
C ALA A 40 -11.17 -8.19 -4.15
N ILE A 41 -10.84 -9.39 -4.67
CA ILE A 41 -9.68 -9.59 -5.54
C ILE A 41 -9.86 -8.82 -6.85
N GLY A 42 -11.04 -8.91 -7.47
CA GLY A 42 -11.37 -8.19 -8.70
C GLY A 42 -11.22 -6.67 -8.53
N ALA A 43 -11.79 -6.11 -7.45
CA ALA A 43 -11.69 -4.69 -7.12
C ALA A 43 -10.22 -4.26 -6.87
N CYS A 44 -9.43 -5.09 -6.18
CA CYS A 44 -8.01 -4.84 -5.95
C CYS A 44 -7.22 -4.71 -7.26
N LEU A 45 -7.41 -5.68 -8.16
CA LEU A 45 -6.69 -5.73 -9.44
C LEU A 45 -7.13 -4.60 -10.37
N LEU A 46 -8.45 -4.40 -10.51
CA LEU A 46 -9.00 -3.32 -11.34
C LEU A 46 -8.51 -1.96 -10.87
N HIS A 47 -8.54 -1.69 -9.56
CA HIS A 47 -8.12 -0.41 -9.03
C HIS A 47 -6.61 -0.20 -9.14
N GLY A 48 -5.80 -1.23 -8.85
CA GLY A 48 -4.35 -1.17 -9.05
C GLY A 48 -3.96 -0.91 -10.51
N MET A 49 -4.60 -1.60 -11.46
CA MET A 49 -4.41 -1.38 -12.89
C MET A 49 -4.86 0.01 -13.34
N HIS A 50 -6.02 0.47 -12.85
CA HIS A 50 -6.54 1.80 -13.16
C HIS A 50 -5.57 2.89 -12.71
N LEU A 51 -5.04 2.79 -11.49
CA LEU A 51 -4.04 3.73 -10.98
C LEU A 51 -2.74 3.68 -11.76
N ALA A 52 -2.23 2.49 -12.09
CA ALA A 52 -1.01 2.36 -12.87
C ALA A 52 -1.17 2.97 -14.28
N ALA A 53 -2.29 2.72 -14.95
CA ALA A 53 -2.59 3.28 -16.26
C ALA A 53 -2.73 4.80 -16.21
N LEU A 54 -3.42 5.32 -15.19
CA LEU A 54 -3.59 6.75 -15.03
C LEU A 54 -2.26 7.45 -14.71
N PHE A 55 -1.45 6.87 -13.83
CA PHE A 55 -0.14 7.41 -13.48
C PHE A 55 0.78 7.47 -14.69
N GLU A 56 0.78 6.41 -15.51
CA GLU A 56 1.57 6.39 -16.74
C GLU A 56 1.07 7.45 -17.74
N ASN A 57 -0.25 7.63 -17.86
CA ASN A 57 -0.84 8.62 -18.76
C ASN A 57 -0.60 10.07 -18.31
N ASP A 58 -0.49 10.33 -17.00
CA ASP A 58 -0.22 11.68 -16.46
C ASP A 58 1.27 12.03 -16.49
N ARG A 59 2.13 11.08 -16.12
CA ARG A 59 3.55 11.34 -15.85
C ARG A 59 4.52 10.78 -16.89
N PHE A 60 4.07 9.87 -17.75
CA PHE A 60 4.93 9.15 -18.71
C PHE A 60 6.17 8.55 -18.05
N PHE A 61 6.00 8.00 -16.85
CA PHE A 61 7.09 7.65 -15.94
C PHE A 61 8.10 6.68 -16.58
N SER A 62 7.63 5.81 -17.48
CA SER A 62 8.47 4.91 -18.28
C SER A 62 9.49 5.59 -19.18
N HIS A 63 9.22 6.81 -19.64
CA HIS A 63 10.08 7.54 -20.57
C HIS A 63 11.05 8.50 -19.89
N LEU A 64 10.83 8.82 -18.62
CA LEU A 64 11.69 9.75 -17.88
C LEU A 64 13.03 9.09 -17.51
N SER A 65 14.09 9.88 -17.47
CA SER A 65 15.36 9.47 -16.88
C SER A 65 15.30 9.41 -15.35
N PRO A 66 16.21 8.70 -14.67
CA PRO A 66 16.18 8.55 -13.20
C PRO A 66 16.13 9.89 -12.45
N LEU A 67 16.92 10.88 -12.86
CA LEU A 67 16.91 12.21 -12.24
C LEU A 67 15.57 12.92 -12.43
N GLU A 68 14.97 12.85 -13.62
CA GLU A 68 13.66 13.46 -13.89
C GLU A 68 12.56 12.77 -13.09
N ARG A 69 12.64 11.45 -12.90
CA ARG A 69 11.71 10.70 -12.04
C ARG A 69 11.80 11.18 -10.60
N GLU A 70 12.99 11.42 -10.07
CA GLU A 70 13.13 11.98 -8.71
C GLU A 70 12.51 13.36 -8.60
N LEU A 71 12.74 14.22 -9.59
CA LEU A 71 12.16 15.57 -9.64
C LEU A 71 10.65 15.57 -9.86
N SER A 72 10.07 14.46 -10.33
CA SER A 72 8.62 14.31 -10.48
C SER A 72 7.90 14.20 -9.14
N PHE A 73 8.58 13.68 -8.11
CA PHE A 73 8.09 13.64 -6.74
C PHE A 73 8.32 14.99 -6.07
N ARG A 74 7.25 15.79 -5.95
CA ARG A 74 7.29 17.11 -5.29
C ARG A 74 6.83 17.04 -3.83
N THR A 75 7.29 18.01 -3.04
CA THR A 75 6.88 18.27 -1.65
C THR A 75 7.02 17.04 -0.73
N GLU A 76 5.93 16.64 -0.08
CA GLU A 76 5.86 15.56 0.90
C GLU A 76 6.30 14.21 0.30
N MET A 77 6.01 14.02 -0.97
CA MET A 77 6.23 12.80 -1.74
C MET A 77 7.70 12.48 -1.89
N GLY A 78 8.44 13.50 -2.31
CA GLY A 78 9.88 13.45 -2.49
C GLY A 78 10.57 13.29 -1.14
N LEU A 79 10.02 13.90 -0.08
CA LEU A 79 10.53 13.73 1.27
C LEU A 79 10.45 12.25 1.72
N TYR A 80 9.28 11.62 1.69
CA TYR A 80 9.12 10.20 2.06
C TYR A 80 9.98 9.27 1.19
N TYR A 81 9.97 9.50 -0.12
CA TYR A 81 10.79 8.74 -1.05
C TYR A 81 12.29 8.90 -0.77
N SER A 82 12.77 10.09 -0.40
CA SER A 82 14.18 10.34 -0.10
C SER A 82 14.67 9.55 1.12
N TYR A 83 13.84 9.40 2.17
CA TYR A 83 14.16 8.57 3.32
C TYR A 83 14.18 7.08 2.96
N TYR A 84 13.19 6.61 2.19
CA TYR A 84 13.18 5.26 1.64
C TYR A 84 14.46 4.96 0.83
N LYS A 85 14.81 5.86 -0.11
CA LYS A 85 15.99 5.77 -0.95
C LYS A 85 17.26 5.66 -0.11
N ARG A 86 17.42 6.52 0.91
CA ARG A 86 18.58 6.49 1.81
C ARG A 86 18.76 5.13 2.50
N ILE A 87 17.68 4.49 2.95
CA ILE A 87 17.76 3.16 3.58
C ILE A 87 18.11 2.09 2.54
N VAL A 88 17.51 2.16 1.35
CA VAL A 88 17.76 1.19 0.27
C VAL A 88 19.22 1.27 -0.23
N GLU A 89 19.75 2.46 -0.42
CA GLU A 89 21.11 2.71 -0.91
C GLU A 89 22.19 2.49 0.15
N SER A 90 21.84 2.58 1.44
CA SER A 90 22.77 2.28 2.52
C SER A 90 23.32 0.84 2.39
N PRO A 91 24.56 0.54 2.79
CA PRO A 91 25.12 -0.80 2.68
C PRO A 91 24.44 -1.80 3.62
N SER A 92 24.05 -1.37 4.82
CA SER A 92 23.35 -2.18 5.81
C SER A 92 22.02 -1.55 6.22
N LEU A 93 20.99 -2.38 6.39
CA LEU A 93 19.66 -1.92 6.81
C LEU A 93 19.72 -1.14 8.13
N LEU A 94 20.46 -1.66 9.12
CA LEU A 94 20.63 -1.02 10.42
C LEU A 94 21.36 0.32 10.30
N GLY A 95 22.38 0.42 9.44
CA GLY A 95 23.06 1.69 9.17
C GLY A 95 22.12 2.70 8.51
N GLY A 96 21.31 2.27 7.55
CA GLY A 96 20.28 3.11 6.93
C GLY A 96 19.24 3.62 7.94
N VAL A 97 18.71 2.74 8.79
CA VAL A 97 17.75 3.13 9.85
C VAL A 97 18.39 4.04 10.88
N ALA A 98 19.63 3.77 11.31
CA ALA A 98 20.35 4.64 12.24
C ALA A 98 20.59 6.04 11.66
N SER A 99 20.85 6.13 10.35
CA SER A 99 21.08 7.41 9.65
C SER A 99 19.84 8.31 9.60
N ILE A 100 18.63 7.73 9.65
CA ILE A 100 17.38 8.51 9.70
C ILE A 100 16.93 8.77 11.14
N LEU A 101 17.31 7.91 12.10
CA LEU A 101 16.99 8.08 13.51
C LEU A 101 17.76 9.27 14.13
N HIS A 102 18.96 9.57 13.61
CA HIS A 102 19.79 10.70 14.01
C HIS A 102 20.12 11.57 12.78
N ASP A 103 19.09 12.13 12.15
CA ASP A 103 19.29 12.97 10.97
C ASP A 103 19.71 14.38 11.39
N ASN A 104 20.83 14.85 10.84
CA ASN A 104 21.38 16.19 11.04
C ASN A 104 21.27 17.08 9.78
N LEU A 105 20.76 16.53 8.67
CA LEU A 105 20.67 17.21 7.39
C LEU A 105 19.41 18.06 7.28
N THR A 106 18.30 17.62 7.88
CA THR A 106 17.02 18.33 7.79
C THR A 106 16.95 19.55 8.71
N GLU A 107 17.55 19.49 9.91
CA GLU A 107 17.51 20.57 10.92
C GLU A 107 18.91 20.85 11.52
N TYR A 108 19.91 21.13 10.68
CA TYR A 108 21.25 21.51 11.18
C TYR A 108 21.20 22.80 12.01
N PRO A 109 21.86 22.89 13.19
CA PRO A 109 22.88 21.98 13.74
C PRO A 109 22.36 20.82 14.60
N ASP A 110 21.06 20.74 14.86
CA ASP A 110 20.48 19.74 15.74
C ASP A 110 20.27 18.40 15.03
N THR A 111 20.15 17.32 15.81
CA THR A 111 19.82 15.99 15.29
C THR A 111 18.41 15.61 15.72
N ILE A 112 17.58 15.20 14.77
CA ILE A 112 16.20 14.83 15.04
C ILE A 112 15.90 13.37 14.69
N ASN A 113 14.99 12.78 15.46
CA ASN A 113 14.41 11.48 15.15
C ASN A 113 13.30 11.64 14.11
N THR A 114 13.67 11.51 12.83
CA THR A 114 12.73 11.64 11.70
C THR A 114 11.71 10.52 11.67
N LEU A 115 12.07 9.33 12.17
CA LEU A 115 11.22 8.14 12.16
C LEU A 115 9.96 8.33 13.00
N GLN A 116 10.12 8.85 14.22
CA GLN A 116 9.00 9.17 15.09
C GLN A 116 8.27 10.44 14.64
N ARG A 117 9.02 11.48 14.24
CA ARG A 117 8.45 12.80 13.92
C ARG A 117 7.57 12.79 12.66
N PHE A 118 7.98 12.04 11.63
CA PHE A 118 7.25 11.95 10.36
C PHE A 118 6.54 10.60 10.15
N ASN A 119 6.54 9.73 11.17
CA ASN A 119 5.88 8.41 11.12
C ASN A 119 6.34 7.55 9.92
N LEU A 120 7.66 7.50 9.66
CA LEU A 120 8.30 6.82 8.51
C LEU A 120 8.31 5.28 8.58
N TYR A 121 7.52 4.69 9.48
CA TYR A 121 7.49 3.23 9.67
C TYR A 121 7.12 2.47 8.39
N PRO A 122 6.12 2.89 7.60
CA PRO A 122 5.78 2.17 6.37
C PRO A 122 6.89 2.26 5.31
N GLU A 123 7.61 3.36 5.21
CA GLU A 123 8.73 3.57 4.29
C GLU A 123 9.91 2.67 4.66
N VAL A 124 10.18 2.52 5.96
CA VAL A 124 11.14 1.53 6.47
C VAL A 124 10.70 0.12 6.10
N CYS A 125 9.44 -0.25 6.32
CA CYS A 125 8.92 -1.56 5.90
C CYS A 125 9.11 -1.81 4.40
N LEU A 126 8.84 -0.81 3.54
CA LEU A 126 9.05 -0.92 2.09
C LEU A 126 10.54 -1.10 1.74
N SER A 127 11.44 -0.41 2.42
CA SER A 127 12.89 -0.54 2.19
C SER A 127 13.40 -1.96 2.51
N VAL A 128 12.88 -2.58 3.58
CA VAL A 128 13.17 -3.98 3.94
C VAL A 128 12.63 -4.91 2.86
N MET A 129 11.39 -4.69 2.41
CA MET A 129 10.78 -5.50 1.35
C MET A 129 11.57 -5.41 0.03
N PHE A 130 12.05 -4.22 -0.35
CA PHE A 130 12.86 -4.06 -1.56
C PHE A 130 14.21 -4.76 -1.44
N ARG A 131 14.90 -4.61 -0.30
CA ARG A 131 16.18 -5.30 -0.05
C ARG A 131 16.02 -6.82 -0.11
N GLN A 132 14.94 -7.36 0.46
CA GLN A 132 14.62 -8.77 0.33
C GLN A 132 14.31 -9.16 -1.12
N TYR A 133 13.51 -8.36 -1.83
CA TYR A 133 13.16 -8.61 -3.22
C TYR A 133 14.39 -8.65 -4.12
N ARG A 134 15.33 -7.71 -3.97
CA ARG A 134 16.61 -7.70 -4.67
C ARG A 134 17.45 -8.92 -4.34
N TRP A 135 17.56 -9.28 -3.06
CA TRP A 135 18.24 -10.51 -2.65
C TRP A 135 17.63 -11.75 -3.30
N CYS A 136 16.29 -11.84 -3.39
CA CYS A 136 15.62 -12.95 -4.09
C CYS A 136 15.91 -12.94 -5.60
N LEU A 137 15.91 -11.79 -6.27
CA LEU A 137 16.24 -11.69 -7.69
C LEU A 137 17.68 -12.13 -7.98
N ASP A 138 18.62 -11.70 -7.13
CA ASP A 138 20.04 -12.03 -7.26
C ASP A 138 20.26 -13.54 -7.07
N LEU A 139 19.54 -14.17 -6.13
CA LEU A 139 19.56 -15.62 -5.95
C LEU A 139 18.97 -16.40 -7.14
N LEU A 140 17.92 -15.87 -7.77
CA LEU A 140 17.28 -16.50 -8.93
C LEU A 140 18.02 -16.22 -10.25
N GLY A 141 19.02 -15.34 -10.26
CA GLY A 141 19.73 -14.93 -11.47
C GLY A 141 18.83 -14.23 -12.50
N MET A 142 17.71 -13.63 -12.06
CA MET A 142 16.72 -13.00 -12.95
C MET A 142 16.94 -11.49 -13.04
N SER A 143 16.93 -10.95 -14.26
CA SER A 143 16.94 -9.49 -14.46
C SER A 143 15.55 -8.90 -14.18
N GLY A 144 15.37 -8.33 -12.99
CA GLY A 144 14.12 -7.67 -12.57
C GLY A 144 13.85 -6.28 -13.20
N MET A 145 14.72 -5.82 -14.10
CA MET A 145 14.59 -4.54 -14.80
C MET A 145 15.14 -4.64 -16.23
N LYS A 146 14.65 -3.76 -17.10
CA LYS A 146 15.15 -3.58 -18.47
C LYS A 146 15.70 -2.17 -18.59
N CYS A 147 16.95 -2.04 -19.00
CA CYS A 147 17.63 -0.76 -19.17
C CYS A 147 17.78 -0.42 -20.65
N PHE A 148 17.57 0.85 -20.98
CA PHE A 148 17.73 1.40 -22.32
C PHE A 148 18.39 2.77 -22.22
N SER A 149 19.21 3.12 -23.22
CA SER A 149 19.86 4.42 -23.29
C SER A 149 19.00 5.40 -24.08
N ILE A 150 18.69 6.54 -23.50
CA ILE A 150 18.00 7.65 -24.17
C ILE A 150 19.06 8.69 -24.54
N THR A 151 19.15 9.03 -25.83
CA THR A 151 19.99 10.15 -26.29
C THR A 151 19.18 11.43 -26.22
N ARG A 152 19.66 12.43 -25.48
CA ARG A 152 19.02 13.75 -25.42
C ARG A 152 19.39 14.60 -26.65
N GLY A 153 18.66 15.69 -26.87
CA GLY A 153 18.95 16.66 -27.94
C GLY A 153 20.36 17.28 -27.87
N ASP A 154 20.98 17.26 -26.69
CA ASP A 154 22.37 17.67 -26.42
C ASP A 154 23.40 16.55 -26.69
N GLY A 155 22.99 15.40 -27.24
CA GLY A 155 23.87 14.27 -27.53
C GLY A 155 24.30 13.44 -26.30
N SER A 156 24.02 13.90 -25.08
CA SER A 156 24.26 13.13 -23.85
C SER A 156 23.40 11.85 -23.83
N LYS A 157 24.01 10.69 -23.57
CA LYS A 157 23.29 9.41 -23.36
C LYS A 157 23.03 9.21 -21.87
N VAL A 158 21.77 8.99 -21.51
CA VAL A 158 21.39 8.67 -20.13
C VAL A 158 20.69 7.32 -20.10
N GLU A 159 21.14 6.46 -19.20
CA GLU A 159 20.54 5.13 -18.99
C GLU A 159 19.27 5.26 -18.15
N ALA A 160 18.18 4.70 -18.65
CA ALA A 160 16.91 4.61 -17.96
C ALA A 160 16.54 3.14 -17.82
N CYS A 161 16.32 2.69 -16.59
CA CYS A 161 15.90 1.33 -16.28
C CYS A 161 14.42 1.32 -15.85
N ASN A 162 13.65 0.38 -16.38
CA ASN A 162 12.24 0.18 -16.05
C ASN A 162 12.02 -1.23 -15.49
N GLY A 163 11.27 -1.32 -14.40
CA GLY A 163 10.88 -2.60 -13.80
C GLY A 163 11.01 -2.60 -12.28
N MET A 164 10.42 -3.60 -11.63
CA MET A 164 10.39 -3.71 -10.17
C MET A 164 11.78 -3.86 -9.54
N GLY A 165 12.81 -4.23 -10.31
CA GLY A 165 14.20 -4.25 -9.88
C GLY A 165 14.78 -2.86 -9.58
N ASP A 166 14.18 -1.79 -10.08
CA ASP A 166 14.48 -0.42 -9.72
C ASP A 166 13.67 -0.01 -8.48
N HIS A 167 14.36 0.51 -7.46
CA HIS A 167 13.79 0.99 -6.20
C HIS A 167 12.65 2.00 -6.37
N MET A 168 12.67 2.86 -7.41
CA MET A 168 11.58 3.81 -7.70
C MET A 168 10.31 3.10 -8.13
N TYR A 169 10.42 2.21 -9.11
CA TYR A 169 9.30 1.44 -9.63
C TYR A 169 8.71 0.54 -8.56
N PHE A 170 9.57 -0.11 -7.77
CA PHE A 170 9.13 -0.90 -6.63
C PHE A 170 8.28 -0.07 -5.66
N TYR A 171 8.77 1.11 -5.28
CA TYR A 171 8.07 2.02 -4.36
C TYR A 171 6.68 2.41 -4.89
N VAL A 172 6.61 2.86 -6.14
CA VAL A 172 5.35 3.32 -6.75
C VAL A 172 4.35 2.16 -6.93
N HIS A 173 4.81 0.98 -7.40
CA HIS A 173 3.93 -0.18 -7.57
C HIS A 173 3.38 -0.71 -6.25
N MET A 174 4.16 -0.68 -5.16
CA MET A 174 3.66 -1.06 -3.84
C MET A 174 2.56 -0.11 -3.36
N ILE A 175 2.65 1.18 -3.69
CA ILE A 175 1.60 2.16 -3.36
C ILE A 175 0.32 1.89 -4.15
N PHE A 176 0.42 1.53 -5.43
CA PHE A 176 -0.75 1.11 -6.22
C PHE A 176 -1.38 -0.16 -5.67
N GLY A 177 -0.56 -1.14 -5.25
CA GLY A 177 -1.04 -2.36 -4.60
C GLY A 177 -1.77 -2.08 -3.28
N LEU A 178 -1.23 -1.19 -2.44
CA LEU A 178 -1.87 -0.77 -1.19
C LEU A 178 -3.19 -0.02 -1.42
N ASN A 179 -3.26 0.82 -2.45
CA ASN A 179 -4.53 1.44 -2.85
C ASN A 179 -5.52 0.39 -3.37
N GLY A 180 -5.07 -0.62 -4.13
CA GLY A 180 -5.91 -1.76 -4.54
C GLY A 180 -6.49 -2.50 -3.34
N LEU A 181 -5.68 -2.70 -2.29
CA LEU A 181 -6.12 -3.31 -1.03
C LEU A 181 -7.15 -2.45 -0.28
N LEU A 182 -7.10 -1.12 -0.41
CA LEU A 182 -8.15 -0.25 0.12
C LEU A 182 -9.48 -0.49 -0.60
N ALA A 183 -9.46 -0.56 -1.94
CA ALA A 183 -10.65 -0.84 -2.75
C ALA A 183 -11.26 -2.22 -2.40
N SER A 184 -10.42 -3.22 -2.15
CA SER A 184 -10.90 -4.54 -1.71
C SER A 184 -11.49 -4.52 -0.30
N GLY A 185 -10.91 -3.74 0.62
CA GLY A 185 -11.47 -3.49 1.94
C GLY A 185 -12.85 -2.84 1.87
N ILE A 186 -13.04 -1.86 0.97
CA ILE A 186 -14.34 -1.23 0.72
C ILE A 186 -15.36 -2.23 0.16
N ALA A 187 -14.94 -3.11 -0.76
CA ALA A 187 -15.80 -4.16 -1.29
C ALA A 187 -16.28 -5.13 -0.20
N LEU A 188 -15.36 -5.57 0.67
CA LEU A 188 -15.66 -6.47 1.79
C LEU A 188 -16.54 -5.80 2.85
N LEU A 189 -16.28 -4.53 3.17
CA LEU A 189 -17.12 -3.78 4.10
C LEU A 189 -18.52 -3.53 3.53
N GLY A 190 -18.63 -3.17 2.24
CA GLY A 190 -19.92 -2.97 1.57
C GLY A 190 -20.75 -4.25 1.50
N THR A 191 -20.11 -5.39 1.25
CA THR A 191 -20.80 -6.70 1.30
C THR A 191 -21.19 -7.08 2.72
N PHE A 192 -20.34 -6.81 3.72
CA PHE A 192 -20.63 -7.07 5.12
C PHE A 192 -21.81 -6.22 5.62
N VAL A 193 -21.84 -4.92 5.34
CA VAL A 193 -22.90 -4.02 5.82
C VAL A 193 -24.24 -4.30 5.12
N SER A 194 -24.21 -4.66 3.83
CA SER A 194 -25.43 -4.92 3.07
C SER A 194 -25.99 -6.33 3.25
N GLY A 195 -25.20 -7.29 3.75
CA GLY A 195 -25.55 -8.71 3.71
C GLY A 195 -25.66 -9.28 2.29
N SER A 196 -25.21 -8.55 1.26
CA SER A 196 -25.34 -8.91 -0.16
C SER A 196 -24.10 -8.50 -0.95
N VAL A 197 -23.77 -9.27 -2.00
CA VAL A 197 -22.66 -8.95 -2.91
C VAL A 197 -22.87 -7.59 -3.59
N TRP A 198 -24.12 -7.25 -3.87
CA TRP A 198 -24.52 -6.00 -4.51
C TRP A 198 -24.16 -4.77 -3.69
N GLY A 199 -24.19 -4.83 -2.36
CA GLY A 199 -23.72 -3.73 -1.52
C GLY A 199 -22.21 -3.47 -1.68
N GLY A 200 -21.43 -4.53 -1.87
CA GLY A 200 -20.00 -4.42 -2.20
C GLY A 200 -19.78 -3.81 -3.58
N VAL A 201 -20.53 -4.28 -4.59
CA VAL A 201 -20.44 -3.74 -5.96
C VAL A 201 -20.78 -2.26 -5.96
N LEU A 202 -21.88 -1.86 -5.33
CA LEU A 202 -22.29 -0.46 -5.23
C LEU A 202 -21.21 0.39 -4.55
N SER A 203 -20.64 -0.10 -3.45
CA SER A 203 -19.58 0.61 -2.72
C SER A 203 -18.33 0.83 -3.59
N VAL A 204 -17.92 -0.20 -4.35
CA VAL A 204 -16.78 -0.10 -5.28
C VAL A 204 -17.11 0.87 -6.42
N THR A 205 -18.28 0.77 -7.04
CA THR A 205 -18.68 1.68 -8.12
C THR A 205 -18.71 3.14 -7.64
N THR A 206 -19.27 3.41 -6.46
CA THR A 206 -19.27 4.77 -5.87
C THR A 206 -17.85 5.24 -5.57
N PHE A 207 -16.96 4.36 -5.10
CA PHE A 207 -15.55 4.69 -4.89
C PHE A 207 -14.85 5.08 -6.20
N PHE A 208 -15.08 4.34 -7.29
CA PHE A 208 -14.55 4.69 -8.62
C PHE A 208 -15.18 5.96 -9.20
N TYR A 209 -16.49 6.16 -9.03
CA TYR A 209 -17.17 7.37 -9.48
C TYR A 209 -16.61 8.61 -8.76
N ASN A 210 -16.37 8.50 -7.46
CA ASN A 210 -15.81 9.58 -6.66
C ASN A 210 -14.27 9.63 -6.68
N HIS A 211 -13.63 8.83 -7.53
CA HIS A 211 -12.17 8.71 -7.54
C HIS A 211 -11.50 10.08 -7.68
N GLY A 212 -12.08 10.96 -8.50
CA GLY A 212 -11.62 12.33 -8.76
C GLY A 212 -11.67 13.33 -7.60
N GLN A 213 -12.53 13.13 -6.58
CA GLN A 213 -12.59 14.00 -5.39
C GLN A 213 -11.85 13.40 -4.18
N VAL A 214 -11.73 12.07 -4.13
CA VAL A 214 -10.82 11.37 -3.20
C VAL A 214 -9.34 11.63 -3.58
N SER A 215 -9.10 12.22 -4.75
CA SER A 215 -7.81 12.44 -5.41
C SER A 215 -6.79 13.33 -4.73
N PHE A 216 -7.08 13.98 -3.60
CA PHE A 216 -5.97 14.52 -2.78
C PHE A 216 -5.00 13.38 -2.40
N THR A 217 -5.47 12.13 -2.43
CA THR A 217 -4.73 10.89 -2.20
C THR A 217 -4.15 10.23 -3.48
N MET A 218 -4.50 10.73 -4.68
CA MET A 218 -4.19 10.11 -5.98
C MET A 218 -2.71 10.10 -6.30
N TYR A 219 -2.01 11.12 -5.79
CA TYR A 219 -0.56 11.13 -5.80
C TYR A 219 -0.04 10.82 -4.41
N THR A 220 -0.60 11.29 -3.29
CA THR A 220 0.11 11.31 -2.00
C THR A 220 0.66 9.95 -1.53
N THR A 221 1.96 9.75 -1.75
CA THR A 221 2.83 8.64 -1.37
C THR A 221 3.24 8.75 0.10
N SER A 222 2.61 9.60 0.90
CA SER A 222 2.81 9.56 2.33
C SER A 222 2.07 8.35 2.88
N LEU A 223 2.78 7.22 3.00
CA LEU A 223 2.20 6.07 3.68
C LEU A 223 1.89 6.41 5.13
N ALA A 224 2.57 7.40 5.72
CA ALA A 224 2.25 7.97 7.03
C ALA A 224 0.82 8.50 7.14
N SER A 225 0.31 9.24 6.13
CA SER A 225 -1.09 9.73 6.14
C SER A 225 -2.09 8.57 5.99
N LYS A 226 -1.76 7.56 5.18
CA LYS A 226 -2.55 6.32 5.04
C LYS A 226 -2.53 5.47 6.30
N HIS A 227 -1.41 5.41 7.01
CA HIS A 227 -1.28 4.71 8.30
C HIS A 227 -2.19 5.35 9.36
N GLU A 228 -2.28 6.68 9.42
CA GLU A 228 -3.18 7.40 10.33
C GLU A 228 -4.66 7.13 9.99
N SER A 229 -5.05 7.16 8.70
CA SER A 229 -6.40 6.82 8.25
C SER A 229 -6.75 5.34 8.52
N MET A 230 -5.79 4.42 8.32
CA MET A 230 -5.97 2.99 8.61
C MET A 230 -5.93 2.64 10.10
N ARG A 231 -5.48 3.55 10.99
CA ARG A 231 -5.44 3.33 12.45
C ARG A 231 -6.84 3.26 13.07
N HIS A 232 -7.84 3.90 12.44
CA HIS A 232 -9.21 3.91 12.93
C HIS A 232 -10.06 2.68 12.54
N THR A 233 -9.60 1.86 11.60
CA THR A 233 -10.33 0.69 11.13
C THR A 233 -9.57 -0.57 11.56
N ARG A 234 -10.23 -1.59 12.10
CA ARG A 234 -9.62 -2.89 12.47
C ARG A 234 -8.95 -3.64 11.29
N LEU A 235 -8.89 -3.02 10.12
CA LEU A 235 -8.19 -3.43 8.91
C LEU A 235 -6.66 -3.36 9.02
N CYS A 236 -6.05 -2.67 9.98
CA CYS A 236 -4.58 -2.62 10.09
C CYS A 236 -3.96 -4.01 10.39
N LYS A 237 -4.61 -4.84 11.21
CA LYS A 237 -4.20 -6.25 11.41
C LYS A 237 -4.36 -7.08 10.14
N ILE A 238 -5.43 -6.83 9.37
CA ILE A 238 -5.69 -7.54 8.10
C ILE A 238 -4.71 -7.08 7.03
N SER A 239 -4.41 -5.78 6.89
CA SER A 239 -3.49 -5.24 5.88
C SER A 239 -2.03 -5.58 6.19
N SER A 240 -1.59 -5.52 7.45
CA SER A 240 -0.26 -6.00 7.83
C SER A 240 -0.13 -7.50 7.59
N THR A 241 -1.12 -8.31 7.99
CA THR A 241 -1.13 -9.75 7.67
C THR A 241 -1.29 -10.02 6.18
N PHE A 242 -1.96 -9.18 5.39
CA PHE A 242 -2.06 -9.31 3.94
C PHE A 242 -0.74 -8.95 3.25
N MET A 243 -0.01 -7.93 3.71
CA MET A 243 1.35 -7.63 3.26
C MET A 243 2.27 -8.80 3.58
N PHE A 244 2.19 -9.38 4.78
CA PHE A 244 2.92 -10.59 5.15
C PHE A 244 2.48 -11.84 4.37
N ARG A 245 1.20 -11.98 4.01
CA ARG A 245 0.67 -13.12 3.23
C ARG A 245 0.91 -12.97 1.73
N TYR A 246 0.91 -11.76 1.20
CA TYR A 246 1.32 -11.41 -0.17
C TYR A 246 2.83 -11.59 -0.32
N TYR A 247 3.61 -11.19 0.68
CA TYR A 247 5.04 -11.49 0.81
C TYR A 247 5.31 -12.99 0.97
N ALA A 248 4.50 -13.71 1.76
CA ALA A 248 4.55 -15.16 1.84
C ALA A 248 4.17 -15.79 0.50
N CYS A 249 3.20 -15.27 -0.26
CA CYS A 249 2.91 -15.72 -1.62
C CYS A 249 4.08 -15.47 -2.57
N ILE A 250 4.76 -14.32 -2.51
CA ILE A 250 5.97 -14.07 -3.32
C ILE A 250 7.11 -15.04 -2.94
N ILE A 251 7.33 -15.29 -1.64
CA ILE A 251 8.30 -16.29 -1.16
C ILE A 251 7.89 -17.71 -1.53
N ILE A 252 6.60 -18.06 -1.45
CA ILE A 252 6.06 -19.37 -1.79
C ILE A 252 6.14 -19.59 -3.28
N ILE A 253 5.79 -18.61 -4.13
CA ILE A 253 5.94 -18.66 -5.59
C ILE A 253 7.43 -18.82 -5.96
N CYS A 254 8.33 -18.13 -5.25
CA CYS A 254 9.78 -18.25 -5.43
C CYS A 254 10.30 -19.65 -4.99
N LYS A 255 9.79 -20.20 -3.88
CA LYS A 255 10.11 -21.56 -3.40
C LYS A 255 9.48 -22.68 -4.22
N THR A 256 8.24 -22.54 -4.69
CA THR A 256 7.56 -23.54 -5.52
C THR A 256 8.14 -23.57 -6.93
N CYS A 257 8.57 -22.42 -7.47
CA CYS A 257 9.32 -22.37 -8.73
C CYS A 257 10.70 -23.06 -8.61
N SER A 258 11.36 -22.99 -7.44
CA SER A 258 12.59 -23.74 -7.17
C SER A 258 12.37 -25.26 -7.07
N ILE A 259 11.19 -25.72 -6.65
CA ILE A 259 10.84 -27.16 -6.55
C ILE A 259 10.41 -27.71 -7.92
N GLN A 260 9.78 -26.90 -8.77
CA GLN A 260 9.34 -27.31 -10.10
C GLN A 260 10.48 -27.44 -11.12
N MET A 261 11.68 -26.90 -10.82
CA MET A 261 12.88 -26.94 -11.67
C MET A 261 13.92 -27.99 -11.22
N ALA A 262 13.56 -28.84 -10.25
CA ALA A 262 14.42 -29.91 -9.72
C ALA A 262 14.00 -31.34 -10.19
N TRP A 263 13.29 -31.42 -11.32
CA TRP A 263 13.05 -32.65 -12.09
C TRP A 263 13.13 -32.34 -13.58
#